data_AF-A0A6N8UCG8-F1
#
_entry.id   AF-A0A6N8UCG8-F1
#
_cell.length_a   1.000
_cell.length_b   1.000
_cell.length_c   1.000
_cell.angle_alpha   90.00
_cell.angle_beta   90.00
_cell.angle_gamma   90.00
#
_symmetry.space_group_name_H-M   'P 1'
#
loop_
_entity.id
_entity.type
_entity.pdbx_description
1 polymer ?
#
loop_
_entity_poly.entity_id
_entity_poly.type
_entity_poly.pdbx_seq_one_letter_code
_entity_poly.pdbx_strand_id
1 'polypeptide(L)'
;MKIKLSFTFLLAFSLIFSQTRTEFEEIAFEFGEIINDACSSASKDLDISIDWESFDTNYITESAEAKIKISWVGSWTGSFYWIKGKLVLDGTQRKILWYKYYDSGGFPSNCSLKVEREYPDIVIVK
;
A
#
# COMPACT_ATOMS: atom_id res chain seq x y z
N MET A 1 -39.09 -11.11 -19.76
CA MET A 1 -38.42 -9.94 -19.15
C MET A 1 -37.03 -9.84 -19.76
N LYS A 2 -36.75 -8.85 -20.62
CA LYS A 2 -35.43 -8.68 -21.26
C LYS A 2 -34.67 -7.59 -20.51
N ILE A 3 -33.63 -7.97 -19.77
CA ILE A 3 -32.73 -7.02 -19.10
C ILE A 3 -31.82 -6.45 -20.18
N LYS A 4 -32.08 -5.22 -20.62
CA LYS A 4 -31.13 -4.43 -21.40
C LYS A 4 -30.08 -3.90 -20.43
N LEU A 5 -28.97 -4.62 -20.26
CA LEU A 5 -27.77 -4.06 -19.66
C LEU A 5 -27.22 -3.02 -20.66
N SER A 6 -27.36 -1.74 -20.31
CA SER A 6 -26.89 -0.63 -21.13
C SER A 6 -25.36 -0.62 -21.14
N PHE A 7 -24.79 -0.70 -22.35
CA PHE A 7 -23.36 -0.70 -22.64
C PHE A 7 -22.61 0.53 -22.08
N THR A 8 -23.34 1.59 -21.74
CA THR A 8 -22.84 2.81 -21.10
C THR A 8 -22.33 2.59 -19.67
N PHE A 9 -22.85 1.60 -18.94
CA PHE A 9 -22.44 1.32 -17.56
C PHE A 9 -21.04 0.70 -17.48
N LEU A 10 -20.58 0.04 -18.55
CA LEU A 10 -19.26 -0.57 -18.63
C LEU A 10 -18.13 0.45 -18.91
N LEU A 11 -18.44 1.58 -19.56
CA LEU A 11 -17.44 2.60 -19.92
C LEU A 11 -17.18 3.62 -18.79
N ALA A 12 -18.15 3.89 -17.92
CA ALA A 12 -17.91 4.65 -16.69
C ALA A 12 -17.10 3.84 -15.65
N PHE A 13 -17.18 2.51 -15.73
CA PHE A 13 -16.53 1.61 -14.77
C PHE A 13 -15.02 1.49 -14.98
N SER A 14 -14.53 1.60 -16.22
CA SER A 14 -13.08 1.58 -16.49
C SER A 14 -12.36 2.88 -16.07
N LEU A 15 -13.07 4.01 -16.02
CA LEU A 15 -12.50 5.31 -15.63
C LEU A 15 -12.29 5.43 -14.12
N ILE A 16 -13.19 4.87 -13.31
CA ILE A 16 -13.03 4.79 -11.84
C ILE A 16 -11.86 3.86 -11.48
N PHE A 17 -11.68 2.76 -12.22
CA PHE A 17 -10.59 1.81 -11.97
C PHE A 17 -9.20 2.35 -12.29
N SER A 18 -9.02 3.11 -13.39
CA SER A 18 -7.72 3.72 -13.69
C SER A 18 -7.30 4.70 -12.61
N GLN A 19 -8.27 5.39 -12.01
CA GLN A 19 -8.04 6.33 -10.91
C GLN A 19 -7.64 5.59 -9.62
N THR A 20 -8.26 4.44 -9.31
CA THR A 20 -7.88 3.64 -8.12
C THR A 20 -6.45 3.13 -8.12
N ARG A 21 -5.84 2.84 -9.29
CA ARG A 21 -4.46 2.34 -9.33
C ARG A 21 -3.44 3.44 -9.06
N THR A 22 -3.60 4.60 -9.68
CA THR A 22 -2.71 5.74 -9.45
C THR A 22 -2.85 6.26 -8.01
N GLU A 23 -4.07 6.37 -7.49
CA GLU A 23 -4.29 6.74 -6.08
C GLU A 23 -3.68 5.70 -5.13
N PHE A 24 -3.79 4.41 -5.45
CA PHE A 24 -3.15 3.35 -4.67
C PHE A 24 -1.61 3.42 -4.74
N GLU A 25 -1.03 3.73 -5.92
CA GLU A 25 0.41 3.96 -6.08
C GLU A 25 0.90 5.11 -5.20
N GLU A 26 0.18 6.23 -5.19
CA GLU A 26 0.51 7.39 -4.35
C GLU A 26 0.47 7.04 -2.87
N ILE A 27 -0.62 6.39 -2.42
CA ILE A 27 -0.75 5.96 -1.02
C ILE A 27 0.33 4.94 -0.65
N ALA A 28 0.62 3.98 -1.55
CA ALA A 28 1.69 3.03 -1.35
C ALA A 28 3.05 3.72 -1.21
N PHE A 29 3.28 4.78 -1.99
CA PHE A 29 4.51 5.55 -1.95
C PHE A 29 4.68 6.27 -0.61
N GLU A 30 3.68 7.05 -0.21
CA GLU A 30 3.65 7.74 1.09
C GLU A 30 3.82 6.75 2.25
N PHE A 31 3.16 5.59 2.16
CA PHE A 31 3.28 4.56 3.18
C PHE A 31 4.66 3.92 3.24
N GLY A 32 5.31 3.75 2.08
CA GLY A 32 6.69 3.27 2.01
C GLY A 32 7.68 4.25 2.63
N GLU A 33 7.48 5.56 2.46
CA GLU A 33 8.28 6.59 3.15
C GLU A 33 8.11 6.50 4.68
N ILE A 34 6.88 6.34 5.15
CA ILE A 34 6.59 6.18 6.59
C ILE A 34 7.29 4.95 7.18
N ILE A 35 7.21 3.81 6.48
CA ILE A 35 7.90 2.59 6.92
C ILE A 35 9.41 2.79 6.91
N ASN A 36 9.94 3.40 5.85
CA ASN A 36 11.35 3.67 5.72
C ASN A 36 11.85 4.53 6.89
N ASP A 37 11.18 5.65 7.18
CA ASP A 37 11.52 6.54 8.30
C ASP A 37 11.43 5.84 9.66
N ALA A 38 10.44 4.97 9.85
CA ALA A 38 10.27 4.21 11.09
C ALA A 38 11.34 3.13 11.28
N CYS A 39 11.83 2.55 10.19
CA CYS A 39 12.72 1.40 10.21
C CYS A 39 14.18 1.75 9.93
N SER A 40 14.47 2.95 9.45
CA SER A 40 15.79 3.42 9.08
C SER A 40 15.93 4.91 9.33
N SER A 41 16.88 5.28 10.19
CA SER A 41 17.20 6.69 10.47
C SER A 41 18.00 7.37 9.34
N ALA A 42 18.50 6.60 8.36
CA ALA A 42 19.21 7.13 7.20
C ALA A 42 19.23 6.13 6.04
N SER A 43 18.37 6.33 5.05
CA SER A 43 18.28 5.53 3.83
C SER A 43 18.40 6.38 2.57
N LYS A 44 18.74 5.73 1.46
CA LYS A 44 18.75 6.25 0.09
C LYS A 44 18.06 5.23 -0.81
N ASP A 45 17.70 5.68 -2.00
CA ASP A 45 17.18 4.81 -3.07
C ASP A 45 15.95 4.02 -2.63
N LEU A 46 14.97 4.72 -2.02
CA LEU A 46 13.67 4.13 -1.69
C LEU A 46 12.99 3.68 -2.99
N ASP A 47 12.65 2.40 -3.05
CA ASP A 47 11.95 1.76 -4.15
C ASP A 47 10.73 1.01 -3.63
N ILE A 48 9.61 1.18 -4.31
CA ILE A 48 8.32 0.62 -3.91
C ILE A 48 7.74 -0.12 -5.11
N SER A 49 7.65 -1.44 -4.97
CA SER A 49 7.19 -2.33 -6.01
C SER A 49 5.85 -2.95 -5.60
N ILE A 50 4.83 -2.68 -6.39
CA ILE A 50 3.46 -3.19 -6.19
C ILE A 50 3.26 -4.42 -7.08
N ASP A 51 2.79 -5.51 -6.48
CA ASP A 51 2.39 -6.70 -7.21
C ASP A 51 0.96 -6.51 -7.73
N TRP A 52 0.85 -5.99 -8.95
CA TRP A 52 -0.42 -5.72 -9.62
C TRP A 52 -1.23 -6.98 -9.94
N GLU A 53 -0.62 -8.16 -9.97
CA GLU A 53 -1.36 -9.42 -10.11
C GLU A 53 -2.09 -9.78 -8.81
N SER A 54 -1.61 -9.27 -7.67
CA SER A 54 -2.26 -9.39 -6.37
C SER A 54 -3.22 -8.25 -6.04
N PHE A 55 -3.35 -7.25 -6.92
CA PHE A 55 -4.23 -6.11 -6.69
C PHE A 55 -5.69 -6.54 -6.81
N ASP A 56 -6.42 -6.41 -5.72
CA ASP A 56 -7.85 -6.74 -5.63
C ASP A 56 -8.65 -5.56 -5.10
N THR A 57 -9.88 -5.43 -5.59
CA THR A 57 -10.81 -4.39 -5.18
C THR A 57 -12.16 -5.01 -4.86
N ASN A 58 -12.70 -4.66 -3.70
CA ASN A 58 -14.03 -5.08 -3.29
C ASN A 58 -14.94 -3.85 -3.16
N TYR A 59 -15.90 -3.78 -4.08
CA TYR A 59 -16.88 -2.69 -4.15
C TYR A 59 -17.91 -2.68 -3.04
N ILE A 60 -18.17 -3.84 -2.42
CA ILE A 60 -19.16 -3.95 -1.35
C ILE A 60 -18.58 -3.36 -0.06
N THR A 61 -17.28 -3.58 0.17
CA THR A 61 -16.56 -3.09 1.35
C THR A 61 -15.79 -1.79 1.08
N GLU A 62 -15.88 -1.26 -0.14
CA GLU A 62 -15.13 -0.09 -0.61
C GLU A 62 -13.63 -0.22 -0.32
N SER A 63 -13.06 -1.40 -0.54
CA SER A 63 -11.67 -1.70 -0.19
C SER A 63 -10.80 -2.02 -1.40
N ALA A 64 -9.53 -1.68 -1.33
CA ALA A 64 -8.50 -2.05 -2.29
C ALA A 64 -7.30 -2.63 -1.55
N GLU A 65 -6.70 -3.70 -2.06
CA GLU A 65 -5.51 -4.29 -1.45
C GLU A 65 -4.52 -4.80 -2.49
N ALA A 66 -3.23 -4.78 -2.13
CA ALA A 66 -2.18 -5.41 -2.91
C ALA A 66 -1.00 -5.81 -2.03
N LYS A 67 -0.20 -6.76 -2.53
CA LYS A 67 1.12 -7.06 -1.98
C LYS A 67 2.12 -6.01 -2.47
N ILE A 68 2.93 -5.49 -1.54
CA ILE A 68 3.92 -4.46 -1.83
C ILE A 68 5.26 -4.90 -1.26
N LYS A 69 6.33 -4.61 -2.00
CA LYS A 69 7.71 -4.66 -1.52
C LYS A 69 8.24 -3.24 -1.41
N ILE A 70 8.69 -2.87 -0.22
CA ILE A 70 9.39 -1.62 0.05
C ILE A 70 10.86 -1.96 0.23
N SER A 71 11.76 -1.28 -0.48
CA SER A 71 13.20 -1.50 -0.38
C SER A 71 13.98 -0.21 -0.37
N TRP A 72 15.16 -0.23 0.24
CA TRP A 72 16.06 0.92 0.31
C TRP A 72 17.49 0.48 0.56
N VAL A 73 18.44 1.40 0.39
CA VAL A 73 19.85 1.22 0.75
C VAL A 73 20.15 2.01 2.02
N GLY A 74 20.76 1.37 3.01
CA GLY A 74 21.21 2.05 4.22
C GLY A 74 22.34 3.03 3.91
N SER A 75 22.14 4.32 4.17
CA SER A 75 23.06 5.39 3.77
C SER A 75 24.47 5.26 4.36
N TRP A 76 24.59 4.62 5.52
CA TRP A 76 25.84 4.47 6.27
C TRP A 76 26.53 3.14 6.01
N THR A 77 25.75 2.08 5.80
CA THR A 77 26.27 0.71 5.65
C THR A 77 26.38 0.28 4.19
N GLY A 78 25.71 0.97 3.28
CA GLY A 78 25.53 0.54 1.88
C GLY A 78 24.73 -0.77 1.74
N SER A 79 24.13 -1.26 2.83
CA SER A 79 23.42 -2.53 2.84
C SER A 79 22.03 -2.36 2.24
N PHE A 80 21.60 -3.36 1.47
CA PHE A 80 20.26 -3.39 0.88
C PHE A 80 19.27 -3.98 1.89
N TYR A 81 18.17 -3.26 2.11
CA TYR A 81 17.09 -3.59 3.02
C TYR A 81 15.77 -3.72 2.27
N TRP A 82 14.91 -4.64 2.68
CA TRP A 82 13.57 -4.76 2.11
C TRP A 82 12.56 -5.33 3.08
N ILE A 83 11.30 -4.93 2.90
CA ILE A 83 10.13 -5.41 3.65
C ILE A 83 9.02 -5.73 2.66
N LYS A 84 8.39 -6.90 2.81
CA LYS A 84 7.22 -7.28 2.02
C LYS A 84 5.99 -7.40 2.91
N GLY A 85 4.86 -6.94 2.40
CA GLY A 85 3.61 -6.98 3.12
C GLY A 85 2.40 -6.77 2.23
N LYS A 86 1.23 -6.67 2.87
CA LYS A 86 -0.04 -6.29 2.27
C LYS A 86 -0.41 -4.88 2.69
N LEU A 87 -0.73 -4.03 1.72
CA LEU A 87 -1.41 -2.77 1.98
C LEU A 87 -2.89 -2.96 1.68
N VAL A 88 -3.74 -2.52 2.61
CA VAL A 88 -5.20 -2.56 2.50
C VAL A 88 -5.74 -1.17 2.76
N LEU A 89 -6.49 -0.64 1.80
CA LEU A 89 -7.31 0.56 1.94
C LEU A 89 -8.72 0.09 2.28
N ASP A 90 -9.21 0.41 3.47
CA ASP A 90 -10.57 0.13 3.93
C ASP A 90 -11.37 1.43 3.87
N GLY A 91 -12.17 1.62 2.81
CA GLY A 91 -13.01 2.79 2.63
C GLY A 91 -14.15 2.89 3.64
N THR A 92 -14.65 1.75 4.13
CA THR A 92 -15.73 1.71 5.13
C THR A 92 -15.25 2.28 6.47
N GLN A 93 -14.06 1.90 6.90
CA GLN A 93 -13.45 2.39 8.15
C GLN A 93 -12.60 3.65 7.94
N ARG A 94 -12.38 4.06 6.69
CA ARG A 94 -11.43 5.11 6.29
C ARG A 94 -10.02 4.84 6.82
N LYS A 95 -9.57 3.61 6.72
CA LYS A 95 -8.28 3.16 7.26
C LYS A 95 -7.32 2.66 6.19
N ILE A 96 -6.04 2.87 6.45
CA ILE A 96 -4.94 2.24 5.74
C ILE A 96 -4.30 1.24 6.67
N LEU A 97 -4.22 -0.01 6.25
CA LEU A 97 -3.69 -1.13 7.03
C LEU A 97 -2.50 -1.74 6.33
N TRP A 98 -1.43 -1.98 7.08
CA TRP A 98 -0.27 -2.71 6.61
C TRP A 98 -0.05 -3.98 7.42
N TYR A 99 0.22 -5.06 6.69
CA TYR A 99 0.53 -6.36 7.25
C TYR A 99 1.87 -6.84 6.70
N LYS A 100 2.93 -6.82 7.51
CA LYS A 100 4.21 -7.39 7.10
C LYS A 100 4.10 -8.91 7.03
N TYR A 101 4.65 -9.47 5.95
CA TYR A 101 4.85 -10.91 5.81
C TYR A 101 6.24 -11.33 6.28
N TYR A 102 7.26 -10.70 5.71
CA TYR A 102 8.67 -11.02 5.95
C TYR A 102 9.56 -9.87 5.45
N ASP A 103 10.79 -9.84 5.95
CA ASP A 103 11.75 -8.78 5.68
C ASP A 103 13.17 -9.34 5.51
N SER A 104 14.12 -8.49 5.08
CA SER A 104 15.52 -8.86 4.87
C SER A 104 16.31 -9.14 6.15
N GLY A 105 15.72 -8.92 7.33
CA GLY A 105 16.42 -8.85 8.60
C GLY A 105 17.17 -7.52 8.81
N GLY A 106 17.67 -7.32 10.03
CA GLY A 106 18.39 -6.10 10.42
C GLY A 106 17.51 -4.95 10.90
N PHE A 107 16.19 -5.17 11.02
CA PHE A 107 15.25 -4.17 11.52
C PHE A 107 14.99 -4.33 13.03
N PRO A 108 14.72 -3.23 13.76
CA PRO A 108 14.18 -3.28 15.11
C PRO A 108 12.91 -4.14 15.19
N SER A 109 12.67 -4.80 16.33
CA SER A 109 11.50 -5.69 16.52
C SER A 109 10.15 -5.00 16.40
N ASN A 110 10.11 -3.67 16.56
CA ASN A 110 8.92 -2.83 16.38
C ASN A 110 8.77 -2.27 14.96
N CYS A 111 9.67 -2.60 14.03
CA CYS A 111 9.54 -2.20 12.64
C CYS A 111 8.42 -3.00 11.96
N SER A 112 7.37 -2.26 11.57
CA SER A 112 6.40 -2.57 10.51
C SER A 112 5.56 -3.85 10.65
N LEU A 113 5.40 -4.43 11.84
CA LEU A 113 4.57 -5.63 12.03
C LEU A 113 3.10 -5.39 11.64
N LYS A 114 2.50 -4.31 12.14
CA LYS A 114 1.19 -3.81 11.73
C LYS A 114 1.18 -2.30 11.88
N VAL A 115 0.76 -1.58 10.85
CA VAL A 115 0.56 -0.13 10.90
C VAL A 115 -0.86 0.17 10.45
N GLU A 116 -1.54 1.01 11.23
CA GLU A 116 -2.93 1.42 11.01
C GLU A 116 -2.98 2.94 11.05
N ARG A 117 -3.60 3.56 10.05
CA ARG A 117 -3.76 5.02 9.92
C ARG A 117 -5.21 5.32 9.49
N GLU A 118 -5.77 6.44 9.92
CA GLU A 118 -7.02 6.99 9.36
C GLU A 118 -6.71 7.91 8.17
N TYR A 119 -7.62 8.00 7.19
CA TYR A 119 -7.51 8.91 6.04
C TYR A 119 -8.49 10.10 6.18
N PRO A 120 -8.10 11.36 5.93
CA PRO A 120 -6.86 11.81 5.25
C PRO A 120 -5.67 12.08 6.18
N ASP A 121 -5.88 12.12 7.50
CA ASP A 121 -4.82 12.47 8.44
C ASP A 121 -4.06 11.24 8.90
N ILE A 122 -2.93 11.03 8.25
CA ILE A 122 -2.02 9.93 8.51
C ILE A 122 -1.47 10.10 9.96
N VAL A 123 -1.99 9.35 10.96
CA VAL A 123 -1.55 9.33 12.39
C VAL A 123 -0.80 8.03 12.77
N ILE A 124 0.49 8.10 13.13
CA ILE A 124 1.32 6.92 13.45
C ILE A 124 0.90 6.41 14.83
N VAL A 125 0.31 5.21 14.90
CA VAL A 125 0.17 4.50 16.18
C VAL A 125 1.48 3.75 16.44
N LYS A 126 2.25 4.22 17.43
CA LYS A 126 3.51 3.62 17.89
C LYS A 126 3.28 2.47 18.85
#